data_AF-A0A143ZKV6-F1
#
_entry.id   AF-A0A143ZKV6-F1
#
_cell.length_a   1.000
_cell.length_b   1.000
_cell.length_c   1.000
_cell.angle_alpha   90.00
_cell.angle_beta   90.00
_cell.angle_gamma   90.00
#
_symmetry.space_group_name_H-M   'P 1'
#
loop_
_entity.id
_entity.type
_entity.pdbx_description
1 polymer ?
#
loop_
_entity_poly.entity_id
_entity_poly.type
_entity_poly.pdbx_seq_one_letter_code
_entity_poly.pdbx_strand_id
1 'polypeptide(L)'
;MTLRVFAAAGLALVLAGCTTIAPMQQNAVEARWAGQPAGVFFAQFGPPIADVQSGGDTLYSWKGGYRNRKVPATYAKKADGSRGKQTSPARTEYLSCSVQLTVSSDYIIKSVRLVGDRRQPGGPSWCEEVLAGAKAS
;
A
#
# COMPACT_ATOMS: atom_id res chain seq x y z
N MET A 1 -31.41 -17.53 65.27
CA MET A 1 -30.38 -17.64 64.21
C MET A 1 -30.28 -16.28 63.53
N THR A 2 -29.07 -15.73 63.50
CA THR A 2 -28.74 -14.32 63.27
C THR A 2 -28.72 -13.93 61.79
N LEU A 3 -29.52 -12.92 61.42
CA LEU A 3 -29.40 -12.17 60.16
C LEU A 3 -28.09 -11.38 60.14
N ARG A 4 -27.23 -11.60 59.12
CA ARG A 4 -26.34 -10.58 58.50
C ARG A 4 -25.88 -11.06 57.11
N VAL A 5 -26.47 -10.54 56.03
CA VAL A 5 -25.84 -10.55 54.69
C VAL A 5 -25.76 -9.09 54.24
N PHE A 6 -24.58 -8.53 54.41
CA PHE A 6 -24.16 -7.23 53.90
C PHE A 6 -23.55 -7.43 52.51
N ALA A 7 -23.70 -6.40 51.65
CA ALA A 7 -22.79 -6.01 50.57
C ALA A 7 -22.73 -6.98 49.35
N ALA A 8 -22.57 -6.55 48.10
CA ALA A 8 -22.41 -5.24 47.48
C ALA A 8 -22.60 -5.40 45.96
N ALA A 9 -22.75 -4.25 45.31
CA ALA A 9 -22.68 -3.98 43.88
C ALA A 9 -21.85 -4.95 43.01
N GLY A 10 -22.35 -5.21 41.81
CA GLY A 10 -21.59 -5.89 40.76
C GLY A 10 -22.32 -5.86 39.42
N LEU A 11 -22.73 -4.67 38.93
CA LEU A 11 -23.16 -4.51 37.55
C LEU A 11 -21.91 -4.60 36.66
N ALA A 12 -21.51 -5.82 36.30
CA ALA A 12 -20.47 -6.06 35.31
C ALA A 12 -21.04 -5.71 33.93
N LEU A 13 -20.86 -4.45 33.53
CA LEU A 13 -20.96 -4.05 32.13
C LEU A 13 -19.89 -4.82 31.36
N VAL A 14 -20.30 -5.90 30.70
CA VAL A 14 -19.52 -6.51 29.63
C VAL A 14 -19.46 -5.47 28.52
N LEU A 15 -18.35 -4.73 28.48
CA LEU A 15 -17.98 -3.93 27.31
C LEU A 15 -17.89 -4.89 26.14
N ALA A 16 -18.98 -4.96 25.35
CA ALA A 16 -18.93 -5.47 24.00
C ALA A 16 -17.88 -4.62 23.28
N GLY A 17 -16.67 -5.15 23.14
CA GLY A 17 -15.63 -4.52 22.36
C GLY A 17 -16.17 -4.33 20.96
N CYS A 18 -16.48 -3.10 20.56
CA CYS A 18 -16.47 -2.72 19.16
C CYS A 18 -15.05 -3.00 18.68
N THR A 19 -14.82 -4.18 18.12
CA THR A 19 -13.67 -4.39 17.26
C THR A 19 -13.95 -3.54 16.04
N THR A 20 -13.52 -2.28 16.09
CA THR A 20 -13.42 -1.44 14.89
C THR A 20 -12.48 -2.20 13.97
N ILE A 21 -13.05 -2.92 13.00
CA ILE A 21 -12.31 -3.51 11.91
C ILE A 21 -11.81 -2.30 11.13
N ALA A 22 -10.62 -1.81 11.49
CA ALA A 22 -9.91 -0.87 10.65
C ALA A 22 -9.84 -1.52 9.27
N PRO A 23 -10.17 -0.80 8.18
CA PRO A 23 -10.00 -1.35 6.85
C PRO A 23 -8.53 -1.73 6.73
N MET A 24 -8.27 -3.03 6.57
CA MET A 24 -6.94 -3.58 6.51
C MET A 24 -6.25 -3.00 5.27
N GLN A 25 -5.42 -1.97 5.46
CA GLN A 25 -4.68 -1.37 4.34
C GLN A 25 -3.76 -2.43 3.75
N GLN A 26 -3.86 -2.63 2.43
CA GLN A 26 -3.24 -3.78 1.78
C GLN A 26 -1.79 -3.51 1.36
N ASN A 27 -1.38 -2.24 1.34
CA ASN A 27 -0.05 -1.81 0.89
C ASN A 27 0.33 -0.46 1.51
N ALA A 28 1.63 -0.10 1.44
CA ALA A 28 2.12 1.14 2.05
C ALA A 28 1.59 2.42 1.36
N VAL A 29 1.21 2.34 0.08
CA VAL A 29 0.61 3.48 -0.63
C VAL A 29 -0.78 3.77 -0.07
N GLU A 30 -1.61 2.74 0.09
CA GLU A 30 -2.93 2.86 0.71
C GLU A 30 -2.83 3.34 2.15
N ALA A 31 -1.88 2.81 2.94
CA ALA A 31 -1.65 3.25 4.31
C ALA A 31 -1.34 4.76 4.42
N ARG A 32 -0.68 5.33 3.40
CA ARG A 32 -0.37 6.77 3.36
C ARG A 32 -1.55 7.62 2.91
N TRP A 33 -2.31 7.16 1.92
CA TRP A 33 -3.25 7.99 1.19
C TRP A 33 -4.72 7.77 1.54
N ALA A 34 -5.08 6.62 2.11
CA ALA A 34 -6.45 6.40 2.59
C ALA A 34 -6.82 7.43 3.66
N GLY A 35 -8.02 8.01 3.52
CA GLY A 35 -8.52 9.11 4.35
C GLY A 35 -8.05 10.51 3.93
N GLN A 36 -7.16 10.63 2.93
CA GLN A 36 -6.71 11.93 2.44
C GLN A 36 -7.55 12.44 1.25
N PRO A 37 -7.63 13.76 1.03
CA PRO A 37 -8.29 14.31 -0.14
C PRO A 37 -7.57 13.90 -1.44
N ALA A 38 -8.32 13.40 -2.42
CA ALA A 38 -7.77 12.98 -3.71
C ALA A 38 -7.08 14.13 -4.46
N GLY A 39 -7.52 15.37 -4.23
CA GLY A 39 -6.90 16.56 -4.82
C GLY A 39 -5.45 16.75 -4.41
N VAL A 40 -5.06 16.38 -3.19
CA VAL A 40 -3.66 16.47 -2.74
C VAL A 40 -2.79 15.46 -3.49
N PHE A 41 -3.30 14.24 -3.68
CA PHE A 41 -2.63 13.21 -4.46
C PHE A 41 -2.41 13.68 -5.91
N PHE A 42 -3.45 14.16 -6.59
CA PHE A 42 -3.34 14.59 -7.99
C PHE A 42 -2.55 15.88 -8.16
N ALA A 43 -2.55 16.78 -7.17
CA ALA A 43 -1.67 17.95 -7.19
C ALA A 43 -0.18 17.55 -7.10
N GLN A 44 0.14 16.51 -6.32
CA GLN A 44 1.51 16.03 -6.15
C GLN A 44 1.99 15.18 -7.34
N PHE A 45 1.13 14.33 -7.89
CA PHE A 45 1.52 13.30 -8.86
C PHE A 45 0.94 13.47 -10.26
N GLY A 46 0.15 14.52 -10.47
CA GLY A 46 -0.54 14.80 -11.73
C GLY A 46 -1.95 14.20 -11.81
N PRO A 47 -2.71 14.58 -12.85
CA PRO A 47 -4.11 14.20 -13.00
C PRO A 47 -4.30 12.68 -13.23
N PRO A 48 -5.49 12.14 -12.96
CA PRO A 48 -5.83 10.78 -13.35
C PRO A 48 -5.85 10.63 -14.88
N ILE A 49 -5.56 9.43 -15.37
CA ILE A 49 -5.64 9.10 -16.80
C ILE A 49 -7.06 8.69 -17.23
N ALA A 50 -7.89 8.30 -16.27
CA ALA A 50 -9.30 7.98 -16.47
C ALA A 50 -10.04 8.00 -15.13
N ASP A 51 -11.34 8.22 -15.18
CA ASP A 51 -12.26 8.12 -14.06
C ASP A 51 -13.54 7.39 -14.49
N VAL A 52 -14.10 6.61 -13.56
CA VAL A 52 -15.34 5.88 -13.79
C VAL A 52 -16.20 5.97 -12.54
N GLN A 53 -17.45 6.39 -12.68
CA GLN A 53 -18.41 6.37 -11.58
C GLN A 53 -18.76 4.94 -11.18
N SER A 54 -18.73 4.67 -9.88
CA SER A 54 -19.07 3.36 -9.30
C SER A 54 -19.96 3.57 -8.07
N GLY A 55 -21.28 3.61 -8.31
CA GLY A 55 -22.25 3.94 -7.27
C GLY A 55 -22.05 5.36 -6.75
N GLY A 56 -21.83 5.50 -5.44
CA GLY A 56 -21.53 6.78 -4.79
C GLY A 56 -20.06 7.19 -4.77
N ASP A 57 -19.17 6.33 -5.29
CA ASP A 57 -17.73 6.57 -5.36
C ASP A 57 -17.29 6.79 -6.82
N THR A 58 -16.10 7.37 -7.00
CA THR A 58 -15.41 7.49 -8.28
C THR A 58 -14.14 6.66 -8.25
N LEU A 59 -13.94 5.88 -9.31
CA LEU A 59 -12.77 5.04 -9.48
C LEU A 59 -11.77 5.72 -10.42
N TYR A 60 -10.75 6.34 -9.86
CA TYR A 60 -9.71 7.04 -10.61
C TYR A 60 -8.57 6.10 -10.96
N SER A 61 -8.19 6.05 -12.23
CA SER A 61 -6.99 5.38 -12.70
C SER A 61 -5.86 6.39 -12.84
N TRP A 62 -4.70 6.09 -12.26
CA TRP A 62 -3.51 6.91 -12.37
C TRP A 62 -2.30 6.08 -12.80
N LYS A 63 -1.43 6.67 -13.60
CA LYS A 63 -0.17 6.04 -14.01
C LYS A 63 0.94 7.08 -14.13
N GLY A 64 2.07 6.81 -13.48
CA GLY A 64 3.21 7.71 -13.48
C GLY A 64 4.46 7.08 -12.89
N GLY A 65 5.35 7.92 -12.36
CA GLY A 65 6.62 7.47 -11.81
C GLY A 65 7.53 6.82 -12.86
N TYR A 66 7.54 7.32 -14.09
CA TYR A 66 8.34 6.70 -15.15
C TYR A 66 9.84 6.83 -14.87
N ARG A 67 10.58 5.71 -14.85
CA ARG A 67 12.04 5.69 -14.66
C ARG A 67 12.69 4.49 -15.34
N ASN A 68 13.89 4.68 -15.88
CA ASN A 68 14.71 3.58 -16.40
C ASN A 68 15.74 3.14 -15.35
N ARG A 69 15.85 1.83 -15.10
CA ARG A 69 16.83 1.24 -14.18
C ARG A 69 17.70 0.22 -14.91
N LYS A 70 19.02 0.36 -14.80
CA LYS A 70 19.97 -0.64 -15.31
C LYS A 70 20.14 -1.75 -14.28
N VAL A 71 19.88 -2.99 -14.68
CA VAL A 71 20.06 -4.18 -13.86
C VAL A 71 21.29 -4.92 -14.39
N PRO A 72 22.35 -5.13 -13.58
CA PRO A 72 23.54 -5.83 -14.02
C PRO A 72 23.27 -7.34 -14.18
N ALA A 73 24.13 -8.02 -14.95
CA ALA A 73 24.09 -9.47 -15.05
C ALA A 73 24.42 -10.12 -13.71
N THR A 74 23.69 -11.17 -13.33
CA THR A 74 23.97 -11.96 -12.14
C THR A 74 24.61 -13.30 -12.51
N TYR A 75 25.48 -13.82 -11.66
CA TYR A 75 26.21 -15.07 -11.87
C TYR A 75 26.03 -15.98 -10.66
N ALA A 76 25.98 -17.29 -10.88
CA ALA A 76 26.01 -18.26 -9.80
C ALA A 76 27.34 -18.13 -9.04
N LYS A 77 27.33 -18.26 -7.72
CA LYS A 77 28.55 -18.31 -6.92
C LYS A 77 28.99 -19.77 -6.79
N LYS A 78 30.19 -20.11 -7.27
CA LYS A 78 30.75 -21.45 -7.08
C LYS A 78 31.25 -21.62 -5.64
N ALA A 79 31.44 -22.86 -5.19
CA ALA A 79 31.95 -23.17 -3.84
C ALA A 79 33.34 -22.56 -3.56
N ASP A 80 34.14 -22.35 -4.62
CA ASP A 80 35.46 -21.70 -4.57
C ASP A 80 35.39 -20.16 -4.55
N GLY A 81 34.19 -19.56 -4.53
CA GLY A 81 33.98 -18.12 -4.57
C GLY A 81 34.12 -17.47 -5.96
N SER A 82 34.51 -18.23 -6.99
CA SER A 82 34.61 -17.75 -8.37
C SER A 82 33.23 -17.54 -9.01
N ARG A 83 33.19 -16.67 -10.03
CA ARG A 83 31.97 -16.46 -10.83
C ARG A 83 31.65 -17.74 -11.62
N GLY A 84 30.48 -18.30 -11.37
CA GLY A 84 29.91 -19.44 -12.08
C GLY A 84 29.19 -19.03 -13.36
N LYS A 85 28.31 -19.91 -13.86
CA LYS A 85 27.47 -19.60 -15.03
C LYS A 85 26.60 -18.38 -14.74
N GLN A 86 26.38 -17.56 -15.77
CA GLN A 86 25.45 -16.44 -15.70
C GLN A 86 24.04 -16.96 -15.37
N THR A 87 23.41 -16.36 -14.37
CA THR A 87 22.03 -16.68 -13.96
C THR A 87 21.02 -15.70 -14.54
N SER A 88 21.41 -14.45 -14.79
CA SER A 88 20.60 -13.50 -15.55
C SER A 88 21.46 -12.51 -16.34
N PRO A 89 21.07 -12.12 -17.57
CA PRO A 89 21.78 -11.11 -18.34
C PRO A 89 21.51 -9.70 -17.82
N ALA A 90 22.43 -8.77 -18.12
CA ALA A 90 22.20 -7.36 -17.88
C ALA A 90 21.02 -6.87 -18.73
N ARG A 91 20.16 -6.03 -18.14
CA ARG A 91 18.97 -5.51 -18.83
C ARG A 91 18.58 -4.13 -18.32
N THR A 92 17.81 -3.40 -19.13
CA THR A 92 17.19 -2.15 -18.71
C THR A 92 15.74 -2.43 -18.33
N GLU A 93 15.37 -2.07 -17.11
CA GLU A 93 13.99 -2.13 -16.65
C GLU A 93 13.34 -0.75 -16.82
N TYR A 94 12.20 -0.73 -17.50
CA TYR A 94 11.33 0.44 -17.60
C TYR A 94 10.30 0.37 -16.48
N LEU A 95 10.44 1.24 -15.49
CA LEU A 95 9.59 1.30 -14.31
C LEU A 95 8.46 2.30 -14.56
N SER A 96 7.26 1.91 -14.12
CA SER A 96 6.08 2.76 -14.03
C SER A 96 5.24 2.25 -12.87
N CYS A 97 4.55 3.15 -12.19
CA CYS A 97 3.55 2.81 -11.20
C CYS A 97 2.16 3.10 -11.77
N SER A 98 1.24 2.14 -11.67
CA SER A 98 -0.18 2.31 -11.99
C SER A 98 -1.00 1.96 -10.76
N VAL A 99 -1.89 2.87 -10.35
CA VAL A 99 -2.81 2.65 -9.23
C VAL A 99 -4.24 2.97 -9.62
N GLN A 100 -5.17 2.40 -8.88
CA GLN A 100 -6.58 2.73 -8.91
C GLN A 100 -6.98 3.24 -7.53
N LEU A 101 -7.52 4.46 -7.48
CA LEU A 101 -8.03 5.08 -6.27
C LEU A 101 -9.56 4.98 -6.26
N THR A 102 -10.13 4.47 -5.18
CA THR A 102 -11.56 4.62 -4.91
C THR A 102 -11.74 5.86 -4.07
N VAL A 103 -12.51 6.83 -4.58
CA VAL A 103 -12.68 8.14 -3.95
C VAL A 103 -14.16 8.38 -3.68
N SER A 104 -14.51 8.82 -2.47
CA SER A 104 -15.90 9.12 -2.11
C SER A 104 -16.43 10.37 -2.83
N SER A 105 -17.75 10.59 -2.78
CA SER A 105 -18.38 11.84 -3.22
C SER A 105 -17.81 13.10 -2.56
N ASP A 106 -17.32 12.98 -1.32
CA ASP A 106 -16.65 14.07 -0.58
C ASP A 106 -15.18 14.26 -0.99
N TYR A 107 -14.77 13.57 -2.06
CA TYR A 107 -13.44 13.62 -2.65
C TYR A 107 -12.31 13.10 -1.74
N ILE A 108 -12.64 12.16 -0.85
CA ILE A 108 -11.71 11.49 0.07
C ILE A 108 -11.35 10.10 -0.48
N ILE A 109 -10.04 9.79 -0.49
CA ILE A 109 -9.54 8.46 -0.90
C ILE A 109 -9.98 7.43 0.13
N LYS A 110 -10.75 6.44 -0.28
CA LYS A 110 -11.19 5.30 0.56
C LYS A 110 -10.21 4.14 0.49
N SER A 111 -9.65 3.88 -0.69
CA SER A 111 -8.68 2.81 -0.90
C SER A 111 -7.76 3.09 -2.09
N VAL A 112 -6.59 2.46 -2.08
CA VAL A 112 -5.61 2.53 -3.18
C VAL A 112 -5.15 1.12 -3.56
N ARG A 113 -5.52 0.68 -4.76
CA ARG A 113 -5.10 -0.59 -5.32
C ARG A 113 -3.92 -0.38 -6.27
N LEU A 114 -2.85 -1.15 -6.10
CA LEU A 114 -1.77 -1.22 -7.07
C LEU A 114 -2.20 -2.10 -8.25
N VAL A 115 -2.17 -1.57 -9.46
CA VAL A 115 -2.61 -2.26 -10.69
C VAL A 115 -1.41 -2.63 -11.58
N GLY A 116 -0.34 -1.85 -11.53
CA GLY A 116 0.89 -2.09 -12.26
C GLY A 116 2.08 -1.63 -11.47
N ASP A 117 2.96 -2.57 -11.10
CA ASP A 117 4.05 -2.29 -10.18
C ASP A 117 5.24 -3.22 -10.45
N ARG A 118 6.43 -2.78 -10.04
CA ARG A 118 7.68 -3.52 -10.18
C ARG A 118 8.38 -3.56 -8.83
N ARG A 119 8.59 -4.76 -8.30
CA ARG A 119 9.24 -4.95 -7.00
C ARG A 119 10.70 -5.38 -7.13
N GLN A 120 11.55 -4.83 -6.28
CA GLN A 120 12.91 -5.33 -6.09
C GLN A 120 12.95 -6.49 -5.09
N PRO A 121 13.84 -7.49 -5.26
CA PRO A 121 14.07 -8.50 -4.24
C PRO A 121 14.45 -7.85 -2.91
N GLY A 122 13.69 -8.11 -1.84
CA GLY A 122 13.97 -7.63 -0.49
C GLY A 122 13.66 -6.15 -0.22
N GLY A 123 13.14 -5.40 -1.21
CA GLY A 123 12.84 -3.97 -1.08
C GLY A 123 11.36 -3.62 -1.17
N PRO A 124 11.02 -2.32 -1.03
CA PRO A 124 9.71 -1.80 -1.41
C PRO A 124 9.49 -1.99 -2.91
N SER A 125 8.23 -1.91 -3.31
CA SER A 125 7.90 -1.82 -4.72
C SER A 125 8.12 -0.42 -5.28
N TRP A 126 8.17 -0.31 -6.61
CA TRP A 126 8.34 0.97 -7.27
C TRP A 126 7.18 1.94 -6.96
N CYS A 127 5.94 1.44 -6.88
CA CYS A 127 4.82 2.24 -6.42
C CYS A 127 4.98 2.73 -4.97
N GLU A 128 5.48 1.89 -4.07
CA GLU A 128 5.73 2.28 -2.68
C GLU A 128 6.84 3.34 -2.57
N GLU A 129 7.88 3.24 -3.38
CA GLU A 129 8.93 4.28 -3.46
C GLU A 129 8.35 5.63 -3.94
N VAL A 130 7.60 5.62 -5.04
CA VAL A 130 7.10 6.84 -5.69
C VAL A 130 5.97 7.50 -4.92
N LEU A 131 4.98 6.70 -4.48
CA LEU A 131 3.74 7.21 -3.92
C LEU A 131 3.71 7.17 -2.39
N ALA A 132 4.39 6.20 -1.76
CA ALA A 132 4.46 6.13 -0.29
C ALA A 132 5.69 6.84 0.29
N GLY A 133 6.71 7.12 -0.54
CA GLY A 133 7.99 7.67 -0.10
C GLY A 133 8.88 6.64 0.62
N ALA A 134 8.62 5.34 0.39
CA ALA A 134 9.49 4.29 0.90
C ALA A 134 10.89 4.41 0.29
N LYS A 135 11.92 4.08 1.06
CA LYS A 135 13.31 4.05 0.58
C LYS A 135 13.78 2.60 0.51
N ALA A 136 14.49 2.25 -0.56
CA ALA A 136 15.26 1.01 -0.59
C ALA A 136 16.43 1.16 0.41
N SER A 137 16.52 0.23 1.36
CA SER A 137 17.60 0.16 2.35
C SER A 137 18.88 -0.44 1.78
#